data_AF-A0A833WIK7-F1
#
_entry.id   AF-A0A833WIK7-F1
#
_cell.length_a   1.000
_cell.length_b   1.000
_cell.length_c   1.000
_cell.angle_alpha   90.00
_cell.angle_beta   90.00
_cell.angle_gamma   90.00
#
_symmetry.space_group_name_H-M   'P 1'
#
loop_
_entity.id
_entity.type
_entity.pdbx_description
1 polymer ?
#
loop_
_entity_poly.entity_id
_entity_poly.type
_entity_poly.pdbx_seq_one_letter_code
_entity_poly.pdbx_strand_id
1 'polypeptide(L)'
;MVYNYLQKLVHGAKLLQTKQIGALYVNALLYHCSEVSHQEPLPREWYDHAFPKIIKLSHSLRNVDWVDGRLVDASNDSIVSDDQIEQRLRTFKSMARVFIGSPSVQRVVRENVTAFSVASANCTPLACFSAPSEREPMIVNSLTKVSNFLNISAQQRKLVRLTVCPQVTQQRIWTAALEEILDGLKIELDLLTCRRPSKGTEMGQQIVSSCLKLLADTVVASNHDSTSWMRLVPAKVVDSSASHKWEDVLEMFNDLIDCLKSEKELCFLLVKLEVMKEGLSQIKDVLIDKSIGYKEARHQESLVQKKLSKTLGHSSKCLFTLLLYYLCGYVRDVEVDICGGIYSIGEDRFCLCVGRILTTVEEKIVQRGVRQLDRALRLFKFVWETAGMKAVLEPQGHLWCVGAEGRMLTYRENMYFLHGINP
;
A
#
# COMPACT_ATOMS: atom_id res chain seq x y z
N MET A 1 35.17 -14.30 -36.30
CA MET A 1 36.09 -13.21 -35.96
C MET A 1 36.16 -12.27 -37.16
N VAL A 2 35.90 -10.98 -36.94
CA VAL A 2 36.55 -9.84 -37.65
C VAL A 2 36.18 -9.67 -39.14
N TYR A 3 35.76 -8.52 -39.67
CA TYR A 3 35.34 -7.20 -39.18
C TYR A 3 34.92 -6.46 -40.47
N ASN A 4 33.85 -5.68 -40.40
CA ASN A 4 33.75 -4.31 -40.89
C ASN A 4 34.20 -3.90 -42.31
N TYR A 5 33.26 -3.17 -42.92
CA TYR A 5 33.40 -1.83 -43.49
C TYR A 5 33.23 -1.67 -45.01
N LEU A 6 32.24 -0.80 -45.32
CA LEU A 6 32.22 0.22 -46.38
C LEU A 6 31.95 -0.28 -47.81
N GLN A 7 31.27 0.46 -48.70
CA GLN A 7 30.42 1.65 -48.70
C GLN A 7 30.19 1.90 -50.21
N LYS A 8 29.11 2.62 -50.57
CA LYS A 8 28.83 3.21 -51.91
C LYS A 8 28.21 2.19 -52.90
N LEU A 9 27.11 2.46 -53.61
CA LEU A 9 26.44 3.70 -54.01
C LEU A 9 24.91 3.45 -53.93
N VAL A 10 24.11 4.27 -53.23
CA VAL A 10 23.46 5.50 -53.72
C VAL A 10 22.87 5.34 -55.13
N HIS A 11 21.54 5.27 -55.25
CA HIS A 11 20.70 6.24 -55.98
C HIS A 11 19.21 5.82 -55.93
N GLY A 12 18.40 6.66 -55.26
CA GLY A 12 17.00 6.91 -55.65
C GLY A 12 15.89 6.14 -54.92
N ALA A 13 15.31 6.76 -53.88
CA ALA A 13 13.84 6.95 -53.78
C ALA A 13 13.45 7.71 -52.49
N LYS A 14 12.99 8.96 -52.69
CA LYS A 14 11.99 9.73 -51.93
C LYS A 14 12.01 9.68 -50.38
N LEU A 15 12.61 10.73 -49.83
CA LEU A 15 12.49 11.21 -48.46
C LEU A 15 11.06 11.72 -48.18
N LEU A 16 10.22 10.93 -47.51
CA LEU A 16 9.06 11.44 -46.76
C LEU A 16 9.51 11.65 -45.32
N GLN A 17 9.77 12.91 -44.96
CA GLN A 17 10.11 13.32 -43.60
C GLN A 17 8.91 13.11 -42.67
N THR A 18 8.89 12.02 -41.93
CA THR A 18 8.22 11.98 -40.62
C THR A 18 9.22 12.51 -39.59
N LYS A 19 9.06 13.79 -39.20
CA LYS A 19 9.72 14.38 -38.03
C LYS A 19 9.33 13.55 -36.79
N GLN A 20 10.19 12.60 -36.45
CA GLN A 20 10.01 11.76 -35.27
C GLN A 20 10.20 12.58 -33.99
N ILE A 21 9.35 12.24 -33.05
CA ILE A 21 9.10 12.80 -31.73
C ILE A 21 10.26 12.40 -30.80
N GLY A 22 11.46 12.92 -31.07
CA GLY A 22 12.66 12.68 -30.24
C GLY A 22 12.74 13.57 -28.99
N ALA A 23 11.97 14.65 -28.94
CA ALA A 23 12.05 15.66 -27.87
C ALA A 23 11.24 15.29 -26.60
N LEU A 24 10.34 14.30 -26.65
CA LEU A 24 9.56 13.88 -25.48
C LEU A 24 10.33 12.91 -24.57
N TYR A 25 11.32 12.19 -25.11
CA TYR A 25 12.06 11.17 -24.35
C TYR A 25 13.10 11.78 -23.40
N VAL A 26 13.64 12.96 -23.72
CA VAL A 26 14.69 13.63 -22.93
C VAL A 26 14.13 14.33 -21.68
N ASN A 27 12.87 14.79 -21.71
CA ASN A 27 12.26 15.47 -20.56
C ASN A 27 11.75 14.51 -19.47
N ALA A 28 11.41 13.27 -19.80
CA ALA A 28 10.93 12.30 -18.79
C ALA A 28 12.06 11.83 -17.85
N LEU A 29 13.30 11.78 -18.33
CA LEU A 29 14.49 11.43 -17.54
C LEU A 29 14.87 12.52 -16.52
N LEU A 30 14.54 13.80 -16.78
CA LEU A 30 14.78 14.89 -15.83
C LEU A 30 13.89 14.81 -14.58
N TYR A 31 12.76 14.11 -14.63
CA TYR A 31 11.84 14.00 -13.49
C TYR A 31 12.04 12.76 -12.61
N HIS A 32 13.02 11.89 -12.94
CA HIS A 32 13.22 10.61 -12.26
C HIS A 32 14.66 10.25 -11.86
N CYS A 33 15.67 11.05 -12.18
CA CYS A 33 17.03 10.89 -11.64
C CYS A 33 17.68 12.26 -11.57
N SER A 34 17.73 12.85 -10.38
CA SER A 34 18.49 14.06 -10.17
C SER A 34 19.03 14.07 -8.74
N GLU A 35 20.22 13.48 -8.60
CA GLU A 35 21.23 13.93 -7.63
C GLU A 35 21.60 15.43 -7.84
N VAL A 36 21.01 16.11 -8.83
CA VAL A 36 21.03 17.57 -8.92
C VAL A 36 19.94 18.09 -8.00
N SER A 37 20.34 18.53 -6.80
CA SER A 37 19.52 19.39 -5.96
C SER A 37 19.15 20.63 -6.78
N HIS A 38 17.96 20.65 -7.38
CA HIS A 38 17.42 21.90 -7.84
C HIS A 38 17.22 22.76 -6.59
N GLN A 39 17.86 23.94 -6.54
CA GLN A 39 17.54 24.95 -5.53
C GLN A 39 16.06 25.31 -5.73
N GLU A 40 15.20 24.73 -4.91
CA GLU A 40 13.81 25.14 -4.81
C GLU A 40 13.73 26.35 -3.87
N PRO A 41 12.89 27.37 -4.18
CA PRO A 41 11.90 27.39 -5.26
C PRO A 41 12.50 27.62 -6.64
N LEU A 42 11.86 27.04 -7.67
CA LEU A 42 12.24 27.25 -9.07
C LEU A 42 11.86 28.66 -9.55
N PRO A 43 12.48 29.18 -10.63
CA PRO A 43 12.08 30.44 -11.24
C PRO A 43 10.63 30.42 -11.72
N ARG A 44 9.97 31.58 -11.68
CA ARG A 44 8.55 31.71 -12.07
C ARG A 44 8.29 31.25 -13.49
N GLU A 45 9.21 31.51 -14.41
CA GLU A 45 9.11 31.12 -15.83
C GLU A 45 8.98 29.60 -16.00
N TRP A 46 9.59 28.83 -15.11
CA TRP A 46 9.46 27.37 -15.13
C TRP A 46 8.03 26.95 -14.82
N TYR A 47 7.43 27.52 -13.77
CA TYR A 47 6.04 27.23 -13.38
C TYR A 47 5.07 27.63 -14.49
N ASP A 48 5.24 28.82 -15.07
CA ASP A 48 4.40 29.31 -16.18
C ASP A 48 4.45 28.38 -17.40
N HIS A 49 5.63 27.83 -17.73
CA HIS A 49 5.79 26.90 -18.86
C HIS A 49 5.37 25.45 -18.52
N ALA A 50 5.49 25.02 -17.27
CA ALA A 50 5.14 23.67 -16.83
C ALA A 50 3.64 23.50 -16.55
N PHE A 51 2.94 24.57 -16.16
CA PHE A 51 1.55 24.48 -15.72
C PHE A 51 0.58 24.05 -16.84
N PRO A 52 0.69 24.52 -18.10
CA PRO A 52 -0.14 24.00 -19.19
C PRO A 52 0.04 22.48 -19.41
N LYS A 53 1.24 21.94 -19.13
CA LYS A 53 1.51 20.50 -19.24
C LYS A 53 0.82 19.71 -18.14
N ILE A 54 0.84 20.21 -16.89
CA ILE A 54 0.17 19.51 -15.78
C ILE A 54 -1.35 19.51 -15.95
N ILE A 55 -1.94 20.59 -16.46
CA ILE A 55 -3.38 20.63 -16.82
C ILE A 55 -3.68 19.57 -17.88
N LYS A 56 -2.89 19.54 -18.97
CA LYS A 56 -3.09 18.55 -20.04
C LYS A 56 -2.99 17.11 -19.52
N LEU A 57 -2.05 16.84 -18.63
CA LEU A 57 -1.90 15.53 -17.99
C LEU A 57 -3.11 15.20 -17.10
N SER A 58 -3.55 16.12 -16.24
CA SER A 58 -4.74 15.95 -15.38
C SER A 58 -5.98 15.61 -16.21
N HIS A 59 -6.23 16.33 -17.31
CA HIS A 59 -7.36 16.02 -18.21
C HIS A 59 -7.23 14.66 -18.89
N SER A 60 -6.03 14.29 -19.35
CA SER A 60 -5.79 13.01 -20.03
C SER A 60 -5.85 11.80 -19.08
N LEU A 61 -5.59 12.02 -17.79
CA LEU A 61 -5.60 11.02 -16.73
C LEU A 61 -6.87 11.10 -15.89
N ARG A 62 -7.90 11.79 -16.38
CA ARG A 62 -9.16 11.92 -15.67
C ARG A 62 -9.69 10.52 -15.38
N ASN A 63 -10.11 10.31 -14.13
CA ASN A 63 -10.60 9.05 -13.57
C ASN A 63 -9.54 7.96 -13.40
N VAL A 64 -8.29 8.18 -13.79
CA VAL A 64 -7.22 7.22 -13.54
C VAL A 64 -6.65 7.47 -12.13
N ASP A 65 -6.57 6.43 -11.31
CA ASP A 65 -5.93 6.50 -9.99
C ASP A 65 -5.14 5.22 -9.66
N TRP A 66 -4.18 5.34 -8.74
CA TRP A 66 -3.50 4.20 -8.14
C TRP A 66 -4.29 3.69 -6.95
N VAL A 67 -5.00 2.59 -7.10
CA VAL A 67 -5.71 1.93 -6.02
C VAL A 67 -5.01 0.63 -5.69
N ASP A 68 -4.49 0.55 -4.47
CA ASP A 68 -4.00 -0.70 -3.90
C ASP A 68 -2.88 -1.34 -4.76
N GLY A 69 -1.96 -0.52 -5.29
CA GLY A 69 -0.86 -0.94 -6.16
C GLY A 69 -1.25 -1.22 -7.60
N ARG A 70 -2.46 -0.80 -8.02
CA ARG A 70 -2.98 -0.97 -9.38
C ARG A 70 -3.45 0.34 -9.97
N LEU A 71 -3.26 0.47 -11.27
CA LEU A 71 -3.86 1.55 -12.02
C LEU A 71 -5.31 1.17 -12.33
N VAL A 72 -6.26 2.00 -11.91
CA VAL A 72 -7.69 1.75 -12.12
C VAL A 72 -8.37 2.95 -12.75
N ASP A 73 -9.35 2.70 -13.59
CA ASP A 73 -10.34 3.69 -14.00
C ASP A 73 -11.42 3.75 -12.92
N ALA A 74 -11.42 4.82 -12.15
CA ALA A 74 -12.33 5.05 -11.04
C ALA A 74 -13.80 5.20 -11.46
N SER A 75 -14.10 5.41 -12.74
CA SER A 75 -15.49 5.47 -13.22
C SER A 75 -16.19 4.12 -13.13
N ASN A 76 -15.50 3.05 -13.54
CA ASN A 76 -16.04 1.70 -13.67
C ASN A 76 -15.27 0.63 -12.86
N ASP A 77 -14.24 1.04 -12.12
CA ASP A 77 -13.37 0.17 -11.33
C ASP A 77 -12.60 -0.88 -12.14
N SER A 78 -12.42 -0.62 -13.43
CA SER A 78 -11.63 -1.47 -14.32
C SER A 78 -10.14 -1.24 -14.14
N ILE A 79 -9.37 -2.33 -14.22
CA ILE A 79 -7.91 -2.29 -14.17
C ILE A 79 -7.38 -1.77 -15.52
N VAL A 80 -6.54 -0.75 -15.44
CA VAL A 80 -5.83 -0.17 -16.59
C VAL A 80 -4.46 -0.83 -16.69
N SER A 81 -4.22 -1.56 -17.78
CA SER A 81 -2.92 -2.18 -18.09
C SER A 81 -2.36 -1.51 -19.34
N ASP A 82 -1.80 -0.32 -19.16
CA ASP A 82 -1.16 0.47 -20.22
C ASP A 82 0.05 1.21 -19.63
N ASP A 83 1.24 0.75 -20.00
CA ASP A 83 2.53 1.31 -19.55
C ASP A 83 2.64 2.82 -19.88
N GLN A 84 2.00 3.29 -20.96
CA GLN A 84 2.00 4.70 -21.32
C GLN A 84 1.14 5.52 -20.36
N ILE A 85 -0.02 5.02 -19.95
CA ILE A 85 -0.87 5.68 -18.96
C ILE A 85 -0.16 5.67 -17.59
N GLU A 86 0.46 4.55 -17.23
CA GLU A 86 1.27 4.44 -16.02
C GLU A 86 2.39 5.50 -15.97
N GLN A 87 3.15 5.63 -17.06
CA GLN A 87 4.22 6.62 -17.16
C GLN A 87 3.69 8.06 -17.14
N ARG A 88 2.54 8.33 -17.77
CA ARG A 88 1.89 9.65 -17.70
C ARG A 88 1.46 9.99 -16.29
N LEU A 89 0.90 9.03 -15.53
CA LEU A 89 0.49 9.25 -14.16
C LEU A 89 1.69 9.48 -13.23
N ARG A 90 2.78 8.72 -13.41
CA ARG A 90 4.04 8.98 -12.70
C ARG A 90 4.58 10.38 -12.98
N THR A 91 4.56 10.79 -14.25
CA THR A 91 4.98 12.15 -14.67
C THR A 91 4.10 13.21 -14.04
N PHE A 92 2.77 13.02 -14.07
CA PHE A 92 1.80 13.92 -13.45
C PHE A 92 2.06 14.10 -11.94
N LYS A 93 2.16 13.00 -11.19
CA LYS A 93 2.43 13.04 -9.74
C LYS A 93 3.79 13.69 -9.45
N SER A 94 4.81 13.43 -10.27
CA SER A 94 6.14 14.06 -10.12
C SER A 94 6.09 15.56 -10.32
N MET A 95 5.42 16.03 -11.38
CA MET A 95 5.21 17.47 -11.61
C MET A 95 4.38 18.11 -10.49
N ALA A 96 3.29 17.46 -10.08
CA ALA A 96 2.42 17.96 -9.01
C ALA A 96 3.18 18.20 -7.71
N ARG A 97 4.11 17.31 -7.32
CA ARG A 97 4.99 17.53 -6.15
C ARG A 97 5.78 18.83 -6.25
N VAL A 98 6.37 19.15 -7.41
CA VAL A 98 7.11 20.41 -7.60
C VAL A 98 6.19 21.62 -7.44
N PHE A 99 4.97 21.57 -7.98
CA PHE A 99 3.99 22.65 -7.81
C PHE A 99 3.50 22.81 -6.37
N ILE A 100 3.38 21.72 -5.61
CA ILE A 100 2.98 21.78 -4.19
C ILE A 100 4.02 22.56 -3.36
N GLY A 101 5.28 22.54 -3.78
CA GLY A 101 6.33 23.37 -3.20
C GLY A 101 6.40 24.82 -3.66
N SER A 102 5.58 25.21 -4.63
CA SER A 102 5.61 26.58 -5.14
C SER A 102 5.16 27.59 -4.08
N PRO A 103 5.69 28.83 -4.10
CA PRO A 103 5.28 29.85 -3.14
C PRO A 103 3.78 30.18 -3.17
N SER A 104 3.12 30.08 -4.33
CA SER A 104 1.67 30.30 -4.48
C SER A 104 0.87 29.22 -3.76
N VAL A 105 1.14 27.95 -4.05
CA VAL A 105 0.45 26.82 -3.38
C VAL A 105 0.73 26.81 -1.88
N GLN A 106 1.98 27.06 -1.45
CA GLN A 106 2.34 27.12 -0.02
C GLN A 106 1.67 28.28 0.72
N ARG A 107 1.31 29.37 0.03
CA ARG A 107 0.49 30.44 0.63
C ARG A 107 -0.93 29.93 0.88
N VAL A 108 -1.55 29.31 -0.12
CA VAL A 108 -2.91 28.74 -0.01
C VAL A 108 -3.00 27.66 1.05
N VAL A 109 -2.00 26.77 1.15
CA VAL A 109 -1.96 25.73 2.19
C VAL A 109 -1.97 26.36 3.59
N ARG A 110 -1.16 27.40 3.82
CA ARG A 110 -1.15 28.12 5.11
C ARG A 110 -2.49 28.78 5.39
N GLU A 111 -3.06 29.49 4.42
CA GLU A 111 -4.36 30.14 4.55
C GLU A 111 -5.46 29.12 4.90
N ASN A 112 -5.56 28.03 4.15
CA ASN A 112 -6.53 26.96 4.40
C ASN A 112 -6.35 26.36 5.80
N VAL A 113 -5.14 25.94 6.17
CA VAL A 113 -4.90 25.32 7.49
C VAL A 113 -5.23 26.30 8.61
N THR A 114 -4.90 27.58 8.48
CA THR A 114 -5.25 28.59 9.49
C THR A 114 -6.75 28.88 9.57
N ALA A 115 -7.45 28.94 8.44
CA ALA A 115 -8.89 29.20 8.40
C ALA A 115 -9.72 28.06 8.97
N PHE A 116 -9.25 26.82 8.81
CA PHE A 116 -9.98 25.61 9.22
C PHE A 116 -9.55 25.07 10.61
N SER A 117 -8.48 25.59 11.20
CA SER A 117 -8.07 25.23 12.57
C SER A 117 -8.90 26.00 13.60
N VAL A 118 -9.86 25.33 14.25
CA VAL A 118 -10.63 25.88 15.36
C VAL A 118 -9.79 25.85 16.65
N ALA A 119 -9.54 27.01 17.26
CA ALA A 119 -9.13 27.22 18.65
C ALA A 119 -7.79 26.62 19.11
N SER A 120 -6.70 27.36 18.86
CA SER A 120 -5.56 27.42 19.77
C SER A 120 -4.81 28.73 19.52
N ALA A 121 -4.93 29.69 20.44
CA ALA A 121 -4.39 31.04 20.31
C ALA A 121 -2.84 31.12 20.24
N ASN A 122 -2.15 29.98 20.33
CA ASN A 122 -0.68 29.90 20.41
C ASN A 122 -0.03 29.01 19.33
N CYS A 123 -0.78 28.53 18.33
CA CYS A 123 -0.20 27.69 17.28
C CYS A 123 0.46 28.54 16.18
N THR A 124 1.76 28.34 15.95
CA THR A 124 2.43 28.82 14.74
C THR A 124 1.77 28.25 13.48
N PRO A 125 1.61 29.04 12.40
CA PRO A 125 1.05 28.54 11.14
C PRO A 125 1.83 27.32 10.65
N LEU A 126 1.13 26.21 10.43
CA LEU A 126 1.74 24.97 9.96
C LEU A 126 2.22 25.14 8.52
N ALA A 127 3.54 25.20 8.31
CA ALA A 127 4.15 25.24 6.98
C ALA A 127 4.51 23.82 6.53
N CYS A 128 3.50 22.99 6.26
CA CYS A 128 3.71 21.60 5.85
C CYS A 128 3.99 21.45 4.34
N PHE A 129 4.79 20.44 3.99
CA PHE A 129 5.17 20.09 2.61
C PHE A 129 6.00 21.15 1.91
N SER A 130 6.74 21.96 2.67
CA SER A 130 7.57 23.04 2.15
C SER A 130 8.95 22.55 1.72
N ALA A 131 9.48 21.54 2.39
CA ALA A 131 10.75 20.91 2.03
C ALA A 131 10.58 19.89 0.89
N PRO A 132 11.56 19.76 -0.03
CA PRO A 132 11.51 18.74 -1.08
C PRO A 132 11.38 17.32 -0.52
N SER A 133 12.08 17.03 0.59
CA SER A 133 12.06 15.72 1.25
C SER A 133 10.68 15.33 1.79
N GLU A 134 9.86 16.30 2.20
CA GLU A 134 8.47 16.08 2.65
C GLU A 134 7.54 15.75 1.48
N ARG A 135 7.95 16.09 0.26
CA ARG A 135 7.13 15.86 -0.93
C ARG A 135 7.41 14.54 -1.61
N GLU A 136 8.44 13.80 -1.21
CA GLU A 136 8.79 12.53 -1.82
C GLU A 136 7.69 11.46 -1.62
N PRO A 137 7.49 10.58 -2.62
CA PRO A 137 6.59 9.45 -2.45
C PRO A 137 7.17 8.42 -1.48
N MET A 138 6.30 7.76 -0.72
CA MET A 138 6.69 6.74 0.25
C MET A 138 5.82 5.50 0.12
N ILE A 139 6.46 4.33 0.07
CA ILE A 139 5.78 3.03 0.21
C ILE A 139 6.05 2.50 1.62
N VAL A 140 5.02 2.42 2.44
CA VAL A 140 5.09 1.91 3.81
C VAL A 140 4.85 0.40 3.79
N ASN A 141 5.95 -0.35 3.87
CA ASN A 141 5.98 -1.82 3.75
C ASN A 141 6.67 -2.53 4.92
N SER A 142 6.96 -1.81 6.01
CA SER A 142 7.54 -2.38 7.23
C SER A 142 7.36 -1.46 8.42
N LEU A 143 7.34 -2.03 9.62
CA LEU A 143 7.42 -1.28 10.87
C LEU A 143 8.71 -0.46 10.95
N THR A 144 9.83 -0.95 10.41
CA THR A 144 11.09 -0.20 10.37
C THR A 144 10.95 1.15 9.67
N LYS A 145 10.26 1.19 8.52
CA LYS A 145 9.99 2.46 7.81
C LYS A 145 9.14 3.41 8.66
N VAL A 146 8.06 2.90 9.25
CA VAL A 146 7.19 3.69 10.14
C VAL A 146 7.98 4.24 11.33
N SER A 147 8.76 3.40 12.00
CA SER A 147 9.57 3.79 13.15
C SER A 147 10.68 4.77 12.80
N ASN A 148 11.30 4.65 11.63
CA ASN A 148 12.29 5.63 11.18
C ASN A 148 11.62 6.98 10.91
N PHE A 149 10.47 7.00 10.22
CA PHE A 149 9.71 8.22 9.96
C PHE A 149 9.25 8.92 11.24
N LEU A 150 8.79 8.15 12.23
CA LEU A 150 8.35 8.66 13.54
C LEU A 150 9.50 8.92 14.53
N ASN A 151 10.76 8.75 14.12
CA ASN A 151 11.94 8.87 15.00
C ASN A 151 11.87 8.00 16.28
N ILE A 152 11.29 6.80 16.17
CA ILE A 152 11.14 5.86 17.28
C ILE A 152 12.47 5.16 17.56
N SER A 153 12.92 5.26 18.81
CA SER A 153 14.17 4.66 19.30
C SER A 153 14.14 3.13 19.32
N ALA A 154 15.31 2.48 19.40
CA ALA A 154 15.40 1.01 19.45
C ALA A 154 14.66 0.41 20.67
N GLN A 155 14.67 1.09 21.82
CA GLN A 155 13.95 0.65 23.01
C GLN A 155 12.43 0.70 22.79
N GLN A 156 11.93 1.78 22.17
CA GLN A 156 10.51 1.91 21.84
C GLN A 156 10.08 0.93 20.76
N ARG A 157 10.92 0.63 19.77
CA ARG A 157 10.65 -0.45 18.78
C ARG A 157 10.45 -1.81 19.46
N LYS A 158 11.23 -2.10 20.52
CA LYS A 158 11.04 -3.31 21.32
C LYS A 158 9.68 -3.29 22.03
N LEU A 159 9.29 -2.16 22.60
CA LEU A 159 7.96 -1.98 23.22
C LEU A 159 6.84 -2.19 22.20
N VAL A 160 6.91 -1.52 21.04
CA VAL A 160 5.96 -1.69 19.93
C VAL A 160 5.81 -3.16 19.57
N ARG A 161 6.94 -3.85 19.33
CA ARG A 161 6.90 -5.29 19.01
C ARG A 161 6.22 -6.11 20.11
N LEU A 162 6.61 -5.90 21.38
CA LEU A 162 6.07 -6.67 22.50
C LEU A 162 4.55 -6.48 22.67
N THR A 163 4.05 -5.28 22.39
CA THR A 163 2.61 -4.96 22.47
C THR A 163 1.84 -5.47 21.26
N VAL A 164 2.41 -5.33 20.05
CA VAL A 164 1.74 -5.68 18.78
C VAL A 164 1.73 -7.17 18.53
N CYS A 165 2.86 -7.87 18.69
CA CYS A 165 3.01 -9.27 18.29
C CYS A 165 1.90 -10.18 18.85
N PRO A 166 1.57 -10.16 20.16
CA PRO A 166 0.53 -11.03 20.70
C PRO A 166 -0.86 -10.74 20.13
N GLN A 167 -1.14 -9.50 19.72
CA GLN A 167 -2.45 -9.12 19.17
C GLN A 167 -2.60 -9.60 17.73
N VAL A 168 -1.58 -9.37 16.91
CA VAL A 168 -1.65 -9.63 15.45
C VAL A 168 -1.34 -11.08 15.08
N THR A 169 -0.72 -11.85 15.99
CA THR A 169 -0.40 -13.27 15.77
C THR A 169 -1.47 -14.23 16.30
N GLN A 170 -2.62 -13.72 16.74
CA GLN A 170 -3.77 -14.57 17.07
C GLN A 170 -4.17 -15.38 15.84
N GLN A 171 -4.52 -16.67 16.03
CA GLN A 171 -4.85 -17.56 14.91
C GLN A 171 -5.94 -16.97 13.99
N ARG A 172 -6.96 -16.29 14.53
CA ARG A 172 -7.98 -15.63 13.72
C ARG A 172 -7.44 -14.52 12.80
N ILE A 173 -6.48 -13.73 13.28
CA ILE A 173 -5.87 -12.64 12.49
C ILE A 173 -4.92 -13.23 11.46
N TRP A 174 -4.16 -14.24 11.86
CA TRP A 174 -3.29 -15.01 10.98
C TRP A 174 -4.06 -15.65 9.81
N THR A 175 -5.08 -16.46 10.11
CA THR A 175 -5.91 -17.13 9.11
C THR A 175 -6.59 -16.11 8.21
N ALA A 176 -7.23 -15.10 8.77
CA ALA A 176 -7.98 -14.14 7.96
C ALA A 176 -7.07 -13.25 7.09
N ALA A 177 -5.83 -12.98 7.51
CA ALA A 177 -4.84 -12.33 6.65
C ALA A 177 -4.39 -13.22 5.48
N LEU A 178 -4.29 -14.54 5.68
CA LEU A 178 -4.01 -15.48 4.58
C LEU A 178 -5.19 -15.56 3.62
N GLU A 179 -6.42 -15.63 4.15
CA GLU A 179 -7.65 -15.60 3.35
C GLU A 179 -7.73 -14.34 2.50
N GLU A 180 -7.47 -13.15 3.06
CA GLU A 180 -7.45 -11.89 2.30
C GLU A 180 -6.43 -11.90 1.15
N ILE A 181 -5.25 -12.50 1.33
CA ILE A 181 -4.25 -12.65 0.25
C ILE A 181 -4.76 -13.61 -0.83
N LEU A 182 -5.32 -14.75 -0.42
CA LEU A 182 -5.78 -15.82 -1.30
C LEU A 182 -7.04 -15.43 -2.08
N ASP A 183 -8.00 -14.77 -1.45
CA ASP A 183 -9.19 -14.21 -2.10
C ASP A 183 -8.82 -13.12 -3.08
N GLY A 184 -7.88 -12.25 -2.70
CA GLY A 184 -7.26 -11.31 -3.61
C GLY A 184 -6.69 -12.02 -4.83
N LEU A 185 -5.89 -13.07 -4.63
CA LEU A 185 -5.28 -13.82 -5.73
C LEU A 185 -6.29 -14.56 -6.60
N LYS A 186 -7.34 -15.11 -5.99
CA LYS A 186 -8.44 -15.76 -6.71
C LYS A 186 -9.09 -14.82 -7.71
N ILE A 187 -9.46 -13.61 -7.27
CA ILE A 187 -10.06 -12.58 -8.15
C ILE A 187 -9.12 -12.28 -9.33
N GLU A 188 -7.83 -12.13 -9.06
CA GLU A 188 -6.87 -11.82 -10.12
C GLU A 188 -6.64 -12.97 -11.10
N LEU A 189 -6.57 -14.19 -10.59
CA LEU A 189 -6.45 -15.38 -11.42
C LEU A 189 -7.70 -15.59 -12.27
N ASP A 190 -8.89 -15.30 -11.75
CA ASP A 190 -10.13 -15.39 -12.51
C ASP A 190 -10.14 -14.39 -13.68
N LEU A 191 -9.70 -13.14 -13.42
CA LEU A 191 -9.55 -12.12 -14.46
C LEU A 191 -8.49 -12.50 -15.51
N LEU A 192 -7.33 -12.99 -15.06
CA LEU A 192 -6.26 -13.43 -15.96
C LEU A 192 -6.68 -14.63 -16.80
N THR A 193 -7.31 -15.63 -16.20
CA THR A 193 -7.74 -16.84 -16.90
C THR A 193 -8.81 -16.52 -17.95
N CYS A 194 -9.71 -15.57 -17.67
CA CYS A 194 -10.67 -15.09 -18.67
C CYS A 194 -9.98 -14.40 -19.87
N ARG A 195 -8.87 -13.69 -19.65
CA ARG A 195 -8.16 -12.93 -20.69
C ARG A 195 -7.15 -13.77 -21.47
N ARG A 196 -6.40 -14.60 -20.75
CA ARG A 196 -5.29 -15.42 -21.24
C ARG A 196 -5.13 -16.65 -20.33
N PRO A 197 -5.87 -17.73 -20.60
CA PRO A 197 -5.71 -18.96 -19.84
C PRO A 197 -4.32 -19.53 -20.09
N SER A 198 -3.70 -20.01 -19.02
CA SER A 198 -2.43 -20.72 -19.07
C SER A 198 -2.47 -21.88 -18.08
N LYS A 199 -1.62 -22.88 -18.30
CA LYS A 199 -1.47 -24.00 -17.36
C LYS A 199 -1.13 -23.48 -15.95
N GLY A 200 -0.30 -22.45 -15.84
CA GLY A 200 0.10 -21.85 -14.57
C GLY A 200 -1.08 -21.20 -13.84
N THR A 201 -1.92 -20.44 -14.55
CA THR A 201 -3.09 -19.78 -13.95
C THR A 201 -4.17 -20.77 -13.54
N GLU A 202 -4.42 -21.82 -14.33
CA GLU A 202 -5.38 -22.89 -13.99
C GLU A 202 -4.93 -23.69 -12.76
N MET A 203 -3.65 -24.10 -12.71
CA MET A 203 -3.09 -24.77 -11.53
C MET A 203 -3.13 -23.84 -10.31
N GLY A 204 -2.79 -22.56 -10.49
CA GLY A 204 -2.90 -21.55 -9.43
C GLY A 204 -4.31 -21.44 -8.86
N GLN A 205 -5.35 -21.42 -9.69
CA GLN A 205 -6.75 -21.37 -9.24
C GLN A 205 -7.13 -22.60 -8.41
N GLN A 206 -6.67 -23.79 -8.81
CA GLN A 206 -6.91 -25.03 -8.07
C GLN A 206 -6.22 -25.01 -6.70
N ILE A 207 -4.97 -24.54 -6.65
CA ILE A 207 -4.19 -24.44 -5.41
C ILE A 207 -4.84 -23.42 -4.47
N VAL A 208 -5.22 -22.24 -4.96
CA VAL A 208 -5.90 -21.20 -4.17
C VAL A 208 -7.22 -21.70 -3.61
N SER A 209 -8.03 -22.38 -4.44
CA SER A 209 -9.31 -22.94 -4.00
C SER A 209 -9.13 -24.02 -2.91
N SER A 210 -8.11 -24.86 -3.05
CA SER A 210 -7.75 -25.87 -2.04
C SER A 210 -7.29 -25.23 -0.73
N CYS A 211 -6.44 -24.19 -0.80
CA CYS A 211 -6.00 -23.44 0.37
C CYS A 211 -7.18 -22.80 1.10
N LEU A 212 -8.04 -22.08 0.37
CA LEU A 212 -9.22 -21.41 0.95
C LEU A 212 -10.18 -22.43 1.58
N LYS A 213 -10.38 -23.59 0.96
CA LYS A 213 -11.20 -24.66 1.55
C LYS A 213 -10.61 -25.17 2.86
N LEU A 214 -9.29 -25.44 2.87
CA LEU A 214 -8.57 -25.86 4.07
C LEU A 214 -8.70 -24.82 5.20
N LEU A 215 -8.60 -23.52 4.89
CA LEU A 215 -8.74 -22.44 5.86
C LEU A 215 -10.19 -22.22 6.31
N ALA A 216 -11.18 -22.29 5.42
CA ALA A 216 -12.60 -22.11 5.76
C ALA A 216 -13.09 -23.20 6.72
N ASP A 217 -12.64 -24.44 6.53
CA ASP A 217 -12.88 -25.55 7.45
C ASP A 217 -12.35 -25.22 8.87
N THR A 218 -11.44 -24.24 9.02
CA THR A 218 -10.96 -23.71 10.32
C THR A 218 -11.87 -22.66 10.99
N VAL A 219 -12.81 -22.02 10.28
CA VAL A 219 -13.64 -20.92 10.83
C VAL A 219 -14.99 -21.38 11.40
N VAL A 220 -15.61 -22.43 10.85
CA VAL A 220 -17.00 -22.86 11.16
C VAL A 220 -17.23 -23.37 12.62
N ALA A 221 -16.21 -23.38 13.48
CA ALA A 221 -16.32 -23.82 14.87
C ALA A 221 -16.33 -22.70 15.92
N SER A 222 -16.04 -21.45 15.56
CA SER A 222 -15.93 -20.32 16.48
C SER A 222 -17.24 -19.55 16.72
N ASN A 223 -18.40 -20.22 16.60
CA ASN A 223 -19.63 -19.67 17.15
C ASN A 223 -19.52 -19.71 18.68
N HIS A 224 -19.28 -18.55 19.29
CA HIS A 224 -19.26 -18.36 20.74
C HIS A 224 -20.61 -18.74 21.41
N ASP A 225 -21.70 -18.81 20.65
CA ASP A 225 -23.04 -19.17 21.14
C ASP A 225 -23.34 -20.68 21.10
N SER A 226 -22.42 -21.50 20.61
CA SER A 226 -22.61 -22.96 20.61
C SER A 226 -21.83 -23.59 21.78
N THR A 227 -22.58 -24.10 22.76
CA THR A 227 -22.08 -24.87 23.90
C THR A 227 -21.37 -26.15 23.43
N SER A 228 -20.07 -26.02 23.11
CA SER A 228 -19.25 -27.06 22.47
C SER A 228 -19.00 -28.31 23.33
N TRP A 229 -19.36 -28.28 24.61
CA TRP A 229 -19.30 -29.46 25.49
C TRP A 229 -20.35 -30.53 25.16
N MET A 230 -21.28 -30.24 24.24
CA MET A 230 -22.25 -31.19 23.69
C MET A 230 -21.92 -31.72 22.29
N ARG A 231 -20.77 -31.36 21.69
CA ARG A 231 -20.39 -31.97 20.40
C ARG A 231 -20.03 -33.43 20.62
N LEU A 232 -20.88 -34.32 20.11
CA LEU A 232 -20.58 -35.74 19.99
C LEU A 232 -19.27 -35.89 19.23
N VAL A 233 -18.40 -36.76 19.72
CA VAL A 233 -17.22 -37.24 18.99
C VAL A 233 -17.68 -37.58 17.58
N PRO A 234 -17.07 -37.01 16.52
CA PRO A 234 -17.42 -37.39 15.15
C PRO A 234 -17.38 -38.92 15.07
N ALA A 235 -18.48 -39.54 14.68
CA ALA A 235 -18.54 -40.97 14.48
C ALA A 235 -17.32 -41.35 13.63
N LYS A 236 -16.51 -42.33 14.08
CA LYS A 236 -15.29 -42.77 13.40
C LYS A 236 -15.58 -42.93 11.90
N VAL A 237 -15.27 -41.91 11.12
CA VAL A 237 -15.13 -42.05 9.68
C VAL A 237 -13.85 -42.86 9.55
N VAL A 238 -13.99 -44.07 9.03
CA VAL A 238 -12.91 -45.03 8.77
C VAL A 238 -12.15 -44.58 7.51
N ASP A 239 -11.70 -43.33 7.54
CA ASP A 239 -10.64 -42.78 6.73
C ASP A 239 -9.97 -41.80 7.67
N SER A 240 -8.80 -42.17 8.20
CA SER A 240 -7.97 -41.22 8.91
C SER A 240 -7.60 -40.13 7.91
N SER A 241 -8.36 -39.03 7.86
CA SER A 241 -7.88 -37.82 7.21
C SER A 241 -6.56 -37.50 7.90
N ALA A 242 -5.46 -37.55 7.14
CA ALA A 242 -4.16 -37.17 7.65
C ALA A 242 -4.33 -35.82 8.38
N SER A 243 -3.89 -35.76 9.64
CA SER A 243 -4.09 -34.57 10.44
C SER A 243 -3.40 -33.39 9.76
N HIS A 244 -4.20 -32.46 9.25
CA HIS A 244 -3.69 -31.34 8.46
C HIS A 244 -2.79 -30.44 9.30
N LYS A 245 -1.67 -30.03 8.72
CA LYS A 245 -0.66 -29.17 9.34
C LYS A 245 -0.51 -27.87 8.57
N TRP A 246 0.06 -26.87 9.23
CA TRP A 246 0.49 -25.65 8.52
C TRP A 246 1.61 -25.90 7.50
N GLU A 247 2.31 -27.04 7.58
CA GLU A 247 3.21 -27.52 6.54
C GLU A 247 2.49 -27.72 5.19
N ASP A 248 1.27 -28.27 5.20
CA ASP A 248 0.47 -28.47 3.97
C ASP A 248 0.20 -27.12 3.27
N VAL A 249 -0.12 -26.08 4.05
CA VAL A 249 -0.34 -24.72 3.53
C VAL A 249 0.96 -24.12 2.98
N LEU A 250 2.08 -24.36 3.64
CA LEU A 250 3.39 -23.90 3.20
C LEU A 250 3.80 -24.54 1.87
N GLU A 251 3.56 -25.84 1.69
CA GLU A 251 3.80 -26.54 0.43
C GLU A 251 2.93 -25.97 -0.69
N MET A 252 1.62 -25.82 -0.45
CA MET A 252 0.72 -25.18 -1.41
C MET A 252 1.16 -23.76 -1.79
N PHE A 253 1.72 -22.99 -0.85
CA PHE A 253 2.25 -21.65 -1.15
C PHE A 253 3.47 -21.70 -2.05
N ASN A 254 4.39 -22.65 -1.82
CA ASN A 254 5.54 -22.83 -2.70
C ASN A 254 5.10 -23.20 -4.12
N ASP A 255 4.19 -24.17 -4.26
CA ASP A 255 3.65 -24.58 -5.56
C ASP A 255 2.95 -23.42 -6.27
N LEU A 256 2.16 -22.63 -5.53
CA LEU A 256 1.45 -21.47 -6.05
C LEU A 256 2.40 -20.39 -6.56
N ILE A 257 3.45 -20.09 -5.80
CA ILE A 257 4.48 -19.12 -6.22
C ILE A 257 5.19 -19.63 -7.47
N ASP A 258 5.55 -20.92 -7.51
CA ASP A 258 6.21 -21.52 -8.67
C ASP A 258 5.34 -21.54 -9.93
N CYS A 259 4.04 -21.78 -9.78
CA CYS A 259 3.07 -21.76 -10.88
C CYS A 259 2.91 -20.35 -11.48
N LEU A 260 3.04 -19.31 -10.65
CA LEU A 260 2.68 -17.94 -11.00
C LEU A 260 3.88 -17.01 -11.21
N LYS A 261 5.12 -17.50 -11.08
CA LYS A 261 6.35 -16.68 -11.20
C LYS A 261 6.53 -15.97 -12.55
N SER A 262 5.88 -16.44 -13.61
CA SER A 262 5.88 -15.79 -14.93
C SER A 262 4.90 -14.61 -15.02
N GLU A 263 3.91 -14.55 -14.12
CA GLU A 263 2.79 -13.61 -14.20
C GLU A 263 3.12 -12.30 -13.51
N LYS A 264 3.68 -11.35 -14.28
CA LYS A 264 4.06 -10.02 -13.78
C LYS A 264 2.91 -9.24 -13.12
N GLU A 265 1.68 -9.46 -13.58
CA GLU A 265 0.48 -8.81 -13.06
C GLU A 265 0.14 -9.21 -11.62
N LEU A 266 0.63 -10.38 -11.17
CA LEU A 266 0.39 -10.92 -9.83
C LEU A 266 1.53 -10.62 -8.85
N CYS A 267 2.59 -9.91 -9.29
CA CYS A 267 3.82 -9.75 -8.53
C CYS A 267 3.60 -9.29 -7.08
N PHE A 268 2.69 -8.36 -6.82
CA PHE A 268 2.49 -7.86 -5.45
C PHE A 268 1.85 -8.90 -4.51
N LEU A 269 0.90 -9.74 -4.98
CA LEU A 269 0.32 -10.80 -4.16
C LEU A 269 1.31 -11.94 -3.94
N LEU A 270 2.11 -12.26 -4.95
CA LEU A 270 3.19 -13.23 -4.83
C LEU A 270 4.23 -12.79 -3.80
N VAL A 271 4.59 -11.51 -3.79
CA VAL A 271 5.46 -10.93 -2.75
C VAL A 271 4.83 -11.08 -1.36
N LYS A 272 3.51 -10.95 -1.23
CA LYS A 272 2.82 -11.16 0.06
C LYS A 272 2.80 -12.62 0.48
N LEU A 273 2.58 -13.57 -0.42
CA LEU A 273 2.73 -15.00 -0.13
C LEU A 273 4.15 -15.33 0.34
N GLU A 274 5.17 -14.82 -0.36
CA GLU A 274 6.58 -14.98 0.05
C GLU A 274 6.86 -14.40 1.43
N VAL A 275 6.29 -13.24 1.73
CA VAL A 275 6.37 -12.65 3.07
C VAL A 275 5.72 -13.55 4.13
N MET A 276 4.56 -14.14 3.84
CA MET A 276 3.85 -15.00 4.79
C MET A 276 4.53 -16.36 5.01
N LYS A 277 5.36 -16.83 4.08
CA LYS A 277 6.21 -18.03 4.28
C LYS A 277 7.12 -17.91 5.51
N GLU A 278 7.56 -16.70 5.85
CA GLU A 278 8.32 -16.44 7.08
C GLU A 278 7.55 -16.99 8.30
N GLY A 279 6.27 -16.63 8.46
CA GLY A 279 5.44 -17.11 9.57
C GLY A 279 5.08 -18.59 9.45
N LEU A 280 4.67 -19.04 8.26
CA LEU A 280 4.30 -20.45 8.00
C LEU A 280 5.43 -21.41 8.36
N SER A 281 6.67 -21.07 8.01
CA SER A 281 7.86 -21.88 8.34
C SER A 281 8.02 -22.11 9.85
N GLN A 282 7.61 -21.15 10.68
CA GLN A 282 7.75 -21.25 12.14
C GLN A 282 6.66 -22.13 12.76
N ILE A 283 5.50 -22.21 12.12
CA ILE A 283 4.34 -22.95 12.62
C ILE A 283 4.08 -24.25 11.86
N LYS A 284 4.92 -24.65 10.91
CA LYS A 284 4.72 -25.81 10.03
C LYS A 284 4.30 -27.09 10.76
N ASP A 285 4.88 -27.36 11.94
CA ASP A 285 4.59 -28.58 12.71
C ASP A 285 3.29 -28.49 13.55
N VAL A 286 2.62 -27.34 13.56
CA VAL A 286 1.39 -27.11 14.32
C VAL A 286 0.19 -27.65 13.53
N LEU A 287 -0.73 -28.31 14.23
CA LEU A 287 -1.92 -28.88 13.62
C LEU A 287 -2.93 -27.77 13.27
N ILE A 288 -3.54 -27.89 12.09
CA ILE A 288 -4.73 -27.14 11.67
C ILE A 288 -6.00 -27.92 12.04
N ASP A 289 -5.89 -29.26 12.06
CA ASP A 289 -6.99 -30.20 12.19
C ASP A 289 -7.88 -29.97 13.43
N LYS A 290 -9.19 -30.14 13.23
CA LYS A 290 -10.26 -30.00 14.22
C LYS A 290 -10.89 -31.33 14.64
N SER A 291 -10.42 -32.47 14.11
CA SER A 291 -10.78 -33.80 14.60
C SER A 291 -10.32 -34.03 16.06
N ILE A 292 -9.50 -33.11 16.58
CA ILE A 292 -9.00 -33.05 17.95
C ILE A 292 -10.02 -32.39 18.90
N GLY A 293 -9.95 -32.74 20.18
CA GLY A 293 -10.84 -32.17 21.20
C GLY A 293 -10.64 -30.66 21.41
N TYR A 294 -11.66 -29.95 21.90
CA TYR A 294 -11.64 -28.48 22.11
C TYR A 294 -10.41 -27.97 22.87
N LYS A 295 -9.97 -28.67 23.92
CA LYS A 295 -8.77 -28.29 24.69
C LYS A 295 -7.51 -28.33 23.83
N GLU A 296 -7.41 -29.34 22.97
CA GLU A 296 -6.29 -29.50 22.05
C GLU A 296 -6.34 -28.45 20.94
N ALA A 297 -7.51 -28.16 20.38
CA ALA A 297 -7.67 -27.07 19.40
C ALA A 297 -7.22 -25.70 19.97
N ARG A 298 -7.64 -25.37 21.19
CA ARG A 298 -7.19 -24.15 21.88
C ARG A 298 -5.70 -24.16 22.19
N HIS A 299 -5.14 -25.35 22.45
CA HIS A 299 -3.70 -25.50 22.63
C HIS A 299 -2.95 -25.20 21.32
N GLN A 300 -3.40 -25.74 20.19
CA GLN A 300 -2.82 -25.46 18.87
C GLN A 300 -2.92 -23.97 18.50
N GLU A 301 -4.07 -23.33 18.76
CA GLU A 301 -4.23 -21.87 18.60
C GLU A 301 -3.21 -21.08 19.43
N SER A 302 -3.01 -21.48 20.69
CA SER A 302 -2.02 -20.86 21.57
C SER A 302 -0.59 -21.11 21.07
N LEU A 303 -0.31 -22.29 20.51
CA LEU A 303 0.99 -22.61 19.93
C LEU A 303 1.31 -21.75 18.70
N VAL A 304 0.34 -21.52 17.80
CA VAL A 304 0.51 -20.60 16.66
C VAL A 304 0.92 -19.22 17.18
N GLN A 305 0.13 -18.64 18.07
CA GLN A 305 0.40 -17.31 18.63
C GLN A 305 1.76 -17.25 19.33
N LYS A 306 2.07 -18.25 20.17
CA LYS A 306 3.33 -18.33 20.93
C LYS A 306 4.54 -18.43 20.02
N LYS A 307 4.50 -19.30 19.00
CA LYS A 307 5.59 -19.48 18.05
C LYS A 307 5.82 -18.20 17.24
N LEU A 308 4.78 -17.65 16.62
CA LEU A 308 4.87 -16.43 15.82
C LEU A 308 5.30 -15.20 16.64
N SER A 309 4.75 -15.01 17.84
CA SER A 309 5.13 -13.88 18.72
C SER A 309 6.61 -13.93 19.13
N LYS A 310 7.16 -15.13 19.29
CA LYS A 310 8.58 -15.33 19.64
C LYS A 310 9.49 -15.03 18.45
N THR A 311 9.13 -15.51 17.27
CA THR A 311 10.01 -15.55 16.08
C THR A 311 9.91 -14.28 15.24
N LEU A 312 8.71 -13.73 15.04
CA LEU A 312 8.51 -12.55 14.21
C LEU A 312 9.11 -11.31 14.88
N GLY A 313 10.14 -10.76 14.23
CA GLY A 313 10.88 -9.58 14.67
C GLY A 313 10.19 -8.26 14.31
N HIS A 314 10.67 -7.15 14.87
CA HIS A 314 10.17 -5.82 14.51
C HIS A 314 10.34 -5.52 13.02
N SER A 315 11.45 -5.95 12.42
CA SER A 315 11.73 -5.80 10.99
C SER A 315 11.01 -6.82 10.10
N SER A 316 10.27 -7.77 10.67
CA SER A 316 9.54 -8.80 9.93
C SER A 316 8.48 -8.17 9.03
N LYS A 317 8.52 -8.49 7.74
CA LYS A 317 7.47 -8.10 6.80
C LYS A 317 6.19 -8.89 7.05
N CYS A 318 6.30 -10.12 7.55
CA CYS A 318 5.16 -10.94 7.93
C CYS A 318 4.41 -10.28 9.10
N LEU A 319 5.13 -9.87 10.14
CA LEU A 319 4.53 -9.12 11.26
C LEU A 319 3.83 -7.84 10.77
N PHE A 320 4.48 -7.09 9.89
CA PHE A 320 3.90 -5.87 9.35
C PHE A 320 2.63 -6.12 8.52
N THR A 321 2.61 -7.20 7.73
CA THR A 321 1.43 -7.59 6.94
C THR A 321 0.25 -7.96 7.86
N LEU A 322 0.53 -8.70 8.94
CA LEU A 322 -0.47 -9.01 9.97
C LEU A 322 -0.99 -7.76 10.67
N LEU A 323 -0.11 -6.80 10.96
CA LEU A 323 -0.50 -5.52 11.57
C LEU A 323 -1.40 -4.70 10.65
N LEU A 324 -1.06 -4.61 9.36
CA LEU A 324 -1.90 -3.92 8.38
C LEU A 324 -3.29 -4.55 8.30
N TYR A 325 -3.36 -5.88 8.28
CA TYR A 325 -4.62 -6.59 8.29
C TYR A 325 -5.41 -6.32 9.59
N TYR A 326 -4.76 -6.39 10.74
CA TYR A 326 -5.37 -6.10 12.03
C TYR A 326 -5.96 -4.68 12.13
N LEU A 327 -5.25 -3.66 11.64
CA LEU A 327 -5.70 -2.27 11.73
C LEU A 327 -6.69 -1.87 10.63
N CYS A 328 -6.46 -2.33 9.41
CA CYS A 328 -7.14 -1.83 8.23
C CYS A 328 -8.05 -2.87 7.56
N GLY A 329 -7.86 -4.16 7.84
CA GLY A 329 -8.48 -5.25 7.07
C GLY A 329 -7.86 -5.45 5.69
N TYR A 330 -6.64 -4.94 5.47
CA TYR A 330 -5.93 -5.03 4.18
C TYR A 330 -4.49 -5.51 4.40
N VAL A 331 -3.99 -6.31 3.47
CA VAL A 331 -2.62 -6.86 3.51
C VAL A 331 -1.63 -6.11 2.62
N ARG A 332 -2.12 -5.19 1.80
CA ARG A 332 -1.32 -4.45 0.80
C ARG A 332 -0.48 -3.35 1.44
N ASP A 333 0.69 -3.11 0.88
CA ASP A 333 1.55 -2.01 1.31
C ASP A 333 0.84 -0.67 1.13
N VAL A 334 1.12 0.28 2.01
CA VAL A 334 0.45 1.58 1.98
C VAL A 334 1.26 2.54 1.11
N GLU A 335 0.64 3.01 0.03
CA GLU A 335 1.22 3.99 -0.88
C GLU A 335 0.82 5.41 -0.51
N VAL A 336 1.83 6.27 -0.39
CA VAL A 336 1.70 7.67 -0.05
C VAL A 336 2.41 8.48 -1.13
N ASP A 337 1.70 9.43 -1.77
CA ASP A 337 2.30 10.21 -2.86
C ASP A 337 3.27 11.28 -2.37
N ILE A 338 3.04 11.76 -1.14
CA ILE A 338 3.75 12.86 -0.47
C ILE A 338 3.86 12.48 1.01
N CYS A 339 5.06 12.13 1.46
CA CYS A 339 5.28 11.57 2.80
C CYS A 339 4.97 12.56 3.94
N GLY A 340 5.16 13.86 3.69
CA GLY A 340 4.97 14.93 4.65
C GLY A 340 5.95 14.85 5.82
N GLY A 341 5.45 15.14 7.02
CA GLY A 341 6.29 15.27 8.19
C GLY A 341 5.50 15.37 9.49
N ILE A 342 6.24 15.50 10.59
CA ILE A 342 5.71 15.70 11.94
C ILE A 342 6.08 17.09 12.38
N TYR A 343 5.07 17.87 12.77
CA TYR A 343 5.23 19.28 13.11
C TYR A 343 4.73 19.53 14.52
N SER A 344 5.47 20.29 15.33
CA SER A 344 4.97 20.72 16.63
C SER A 344 3.86 21.74 16.44
N ILE A 345 2.72 21.50 17.09
CA ILE A 345 1.59 22.43 17.16
C ILE A 345 1.35 22.92 18.61
N GLY A 346 2.25 22.59 19.52
CA GLY A 346 2.19 22.94 20.94
C GLY A 346 3.22 22.15 21.75
N GLU A 347 3.28 22.40 23.06
CA GLU A 347 4.29 21.79 23.95
C GLU A 347 4.24 20.25 23.95
N ASP A 348 3.04 19.65 23.91
CA ASP A 348 2.84 18.18 23.92
C ASP A 348 1.91 17.69 22.80
N ARG A 349 1.85 18.44 21.69
CA ARG A 349 1.00 18.10 20.54
C ARG A 349 1.78 18.21 19.24
N PHE A 350 1.74 17.15 18.45
CA PHE A 350 2.33 17.08 17.14
C PHE A 350 1.27 16.82 16.09
N CYS A 351 1.39 17.45 14.94
CA CYS A 351 0.59 17.16 13.77
C CYS A 351 1.39 16.27 12.80
N LEU A 352 0.81 15.14 12.40
CA LEU A 352 1.31 14.31 11.32
C LEU A 352 0.58 14.69 10.03
N CYS A 353 1.28 15.24 9.05
CA CYS A 353 0.70 15.52 7.74
C CYS A 353 1.17 14.46 6.74
N VAL A 354 0.24 13.84 6.02
CA VAL A 354 0.52 12.89 4.93
C VAL A 354 -0.34 13.24 3.72
N GLY A 355 0.20 13.01 2.53
CA GLY A 355 -0.33 13.59 1.31
C GLY A 355 -0.62 12.64 0.15
N ARG A 356 -1.65 12.97 -0.64
CA ARG A 356 -2.07 12.25 -1.84
C ARG A 356 -2.42 13.18 -3.00
N ILE A 357 -2.04 12.81 -4.22
CA ILE A 357 -2.27 13.60 -5.43
C ILE A 357 -3.38 12.93 -6.24
N LEU A 358 -4.45 13.68 -6.51
CA LEU A 358 -5.61 13.25 -7.26
C LEU A 358 -5.56 13.77 -8.70
N THR A 359 -6.14 13.02 -9.61
CA THR A 359 -6.28 13.41 -11.03
C THR A 359 -7.51 14.28 -11.30
N THR A 360 -8.53 14.19 -10.45
CA THR A 360 -9.79 14.93 -10.55
C THR A 360 -10.44 15.14 -9.18
N VAL A 361 -11.36 16.11 -9.10
CA VAL A 361 -12.14 16.47 -7.89
C VAL A 361 -13.44 15.68 -7.74
N GLU A 362 -13.67 14.66 -8.58
CA GLU A 362 -14.86 13.82 -8.47
C GLU A 362 -14.94 13.17 -7.09
N GLU A 363 -16.11 13.28 -6.45
CA GLU A 363 -16.31 12.94 -5.04
C GLU A 363 -15.93 11.47 -4.74
N LYS A 364 -16.21 10.55 -5.68
CA LYS A 364 -15.80 9.13 -5.56
C LYS A 364 -14.29 8.97 -5.40
N ILE A 365 -13.50 9.77 -6.12
CA ILE A 365 -12.03 9.74 -6.11
C ILE A 365 -11.49 10.46 -4.88
N VAL A 366 -12.08 11.59 -4.50
CA VAL A 366 -11.74 12.30 -3.26
C VAL A 366 -11.94 11.37 -2.06
N GLN A 367 -13.09 10.70 -1.95
CA GLN A 367 -13.37 9.76 -0.87
C GLN A 367 -12.43 8.55 -0.85
N ARG A 368 -11.99 8.06 -2.02
CA ARG A 368 -10.96 7.01 -2.11
C ARG A 368 -9.63 7.51 -1.57
N GLY A 369 -9.22 8.70 -2.00
CA GLY A 369 -7.99 9.31 -1.52
C GLY A 369 -7.99 9.50 0.00
N VAL A 370 -9.11 9.95 0.57
CA VAL A 370 -9.31 10.05 2.03
C VAL A 370 -9.14 8.67 2.68
N ARG A 371 -9.84 7.63 2.20
CA ARG A 371 -9.74 6.27 2.77
C ARG A 371 -8.32 5.70 2.70
N GLN A 372 -7.57 5.98 1.64
CA GLN A 372 -6.19 5.50 1.51
C GLN A 372 -5.22 6.24 2.43
N LEU A 373 -5.37 7.56 2.57
CA LEU A 373 -4.61 8.34 3.55
C LEU A 373 -4.95 7.92 4.99
N ASP A 374 -6.23 7.64 5.29
CA ASP A 374 -6.65 7.17 6.61
C ASP A 374 -5.90 5.89 7.03
N ARG A 375 -5.67 4.95 6.09
CA ARG A 375 -4.89 3.73 6.37
C ARG A 375 -3.47 4.06 6.82
N ALA A 376 -2.80 4.99 6.12
CA ALA A 376 -1.45 5.43 6.49
C ALA A 376 -1.46 6.11 7.87
N LEU A 377 -2.32 7.12 8.04
CA LEU A 377 -2.41 7.92 9.25
C LEU A 377 -2.74 7.07 10.48
N ARG A 378 -3.68 6.12 10.37
CA ARG A 378 -4.02 5.18 11.46
C ARG A 378 -2.84 4.30 11.84
N LEU A 379 -2.07 3.81 10.85
CA LEU A 379 -0.87 3.02 11.10
C LEU A 379 0.18 3.84 11.87
N PHE A 380 0.47 5.06 11.41
CA PHE A 380 1.44 5.94 12.08
C PHE A 380 1.00 6.30 13.50
N LYS A 381 -0.26 6.70 13.70
CA LYS A 381 -0.83 7.01 15.02
C LYS A 381 -0.77 5.82 15.96
N PHE A 382 -1.18 4.64 15.49
CA PHE A 382 -1.12 3.42 16.30
C PHE A 382 0.31 3.10 16.75
N VAL A 383 1.29 3.19 15.85
CA VAL A 383 2.70 2.91 16.20
C VAL A 383 3.26 3.97 17.15
N TRP A 384 2.89 5.24 16.98
CA TRP A 384 3.25 6.33 17.90
C TRP A 384 2.75 6.08 19.33
N GLU A 385 1.46 5.77 19.48
CA GLU A 385 0.83 5.50 20.76
C GLU A 385 1.43 4.23 21.40
N THR A 386 1.61 3.17 20.61
CA THR A 386 2.18 1.91 21.08
C THR A 386 3.66 2.05 21.49
N ALA A 387 4.39 2.99 20.90
CA ALA A 387 5.76 3.33 21.28
C ALA A 387 5.87 4.06 22.62
N GLY A 388 4.74 4.39 23.26
CA GLY A 388 4.71 5.11 24.54
C GLY A 388 5.16 6.57 24.41
N MET A 389 4.95 7.17 23.24
CA MET A 389 5.23 8.59 23.02
C MET A 389 4.27 9.42 23.88
N LYS A 390 4.82 10.36 24.68
CA LYS A 390 4.04 11.15 25.64
C LYS A 390 3.16 12.20 24.99
N ALA A 391 3.66 12.82 23.93
CA ALA A 391 2.95 13.86 23.21
C ALA A 391 1.84 13.25 22.32
N VAL A 392 0.75 13.98 22.16
CA VAL A 392 -0.39 13.55 21.32
C VAL A 392 -0.05 13.76 19.85
N LEU A 393 -0.31 12.75 19.01
CA LEU A 393 -0.16 12.85 17.56
C LEU A 393 -1.51 13.02 16.87
N GLU A 394 -1.69 14.16 16.20
CA GLU A 394 -2.89 14.52 15.45
C GLU A 394 -2.69 14.31 13.95
N PRO A 395 -3.32 13.27 13.38
CA PRO A 395 -3.20 12.99 11.96
C PRO A 395 -4.01 13.99 11.12
N GLN A 396 -3.39 14.49 10.04
CA GLN A 396 -4.01 15.32 9.03
C GLN A 396 -3.68 14.79 7.63
N GLY A 397 -4.72 14.56 6.83
CA GLY A 397 -4.58 14.15 5.44
C GLY A 397 -4.65 15.33 4.49
N HIS A 398 -3.78 15.36 3.48
CA HIS A 398 -3.79 16.43 2.47
C HIS A 398 -3.95 15.82 1.08
N LEU A 399 -4.94 16.30 0.35
CA LEU A 399 -5.28 15.89 -1.00
C LEU A 399 -4.98 17.07 -1.92
N TRP A 400 -4.34 16.84 -3.05
CA TRP A 400 -4.12 17.90 -4.06
C TRP A 400 -4.71 17.52 -5.39
N CYS A 401 -5.37 18.46 -6.03
CA CYS A 401 -5.86 18.31 -7.40
C CYS A 401 -5.67 19.62 -8.17
N VAL A 402 -5.33 19.51 -9.45
CA VAL A 402 -5.19 20.67 -10.34
C VAL A 402 -6.55 21.36 -10.49
N GLY A 403 -6.58 22.68 -10.30
CA GLY A 403 -7.80 23.49 -10.45
C GLY A 403 -8.87 23.27 -9.37
N ALA A 404 -8.56 22.56 -8.28
CA ALA A 404 -9.52 22.35 -7.19
C ALA A 404 -9.67 23.59 -6.30
N GLU A 405 -10.87 23.77 -5.74
CA GLU A 405 -11.11 24.73 -4.67
C GLU A 405 -10.74 24.13 -3.31
N GLY A 406 -10.20 24.97 -2.43
CA GLY A 406 -9.82 24.59 -1.08
C GLY A 406 -11.03 24.22 -0.23
N ARG A 407 -11.05 23.02 0.36
CA ARG A 407 -12.08 22.64 1.34
C ARG A 407 -11.59 21.66 2.39
N MET A 408 -12.23 21.69 3.55
CA MET A 408 -12.01 20.72 4.63
C MET A 408 -13.03 19.58 4.54
N LEU A 409 -12.58 18.37 4.86
CA LEU A 409 -13.33 17.14 4.93
C LEU A 409 -13.06 16.48 6.28
N THR A 410 -14.04 15.77 6.84
CA THR A 410 -13.87 14.98 8.07
C THR A 410 -14.15 13.51 7.79
N TYR A 411 -13.29 12.63 8.30
CA TYR A 411 -13.48 11.19 8.19
C TYR A 411 -12.90 10.50 9.41
N ARG A 412 -13.74 9.73 10.13
CA ARG A 412 -13.37 9.04 11.38
C ARG A 412 -12.66 9.95 12.38
N GLU A 413 -13.24 11.13 12.61
CA GLU A 413 -12.72 12.14 13.55
C GLU A 413 -11.36 12.78 13.15
N ASN A 414 -10.79 12.39 12.00
CA ASN A 414 -9.58 13.00 11.46
C ASN A 414 -9.92 14.07 10.40
N MET A 415 -9.06 15.07 10.30
CA MET A 415 -9.20 16.17 9.36
C MET A 415 -8.46 15.88 8.05
N TYR A 416 -9.12 16.22 6.94
CA TYR A 416 -8.57 16.10 5.59
C TYR A 416 -8.78 17.41 4.85
N PHE A 417 -7.78 17.84 4.09
CA PHE A 417 -7.83 19.08 3.33
C PHE A 417 -7.67 18.77 1.85
N LEU A 418 -8.61 19.24 1.03
CA LEU A 418 -8.45 19.28 -0.43
C LEU A 418 -7.87 20.64 -0.81
N HIS A 419 -6.74 20.63 -1.49
CA HIS A 419 -6.02 21.81 -1.96
C HIS A 419 -5.99 21.86 -3.49
N GLY A 420 -6.08 23.07 -4.03
CA GLY A 420 -5.87 23.34 -5.44
C GLY A 420 -4.38 23.44 -5.79
N ILE A 421 -3.98 22.80 -6.90
CA ILE A 421 -2.71 23.12 -7.56
C ILE A 421 -3.01 24.19 -8.61
N ASN A 422 -2.66 25.42 -8.28
CA ASN A 422 -2.85 26.63 -9.09
C ASN A 422 -1.51 27.36 -9.23
N PRO A 423 -1.31 28.15 -10.31
CA PRO A 423 -0.03 28.82 -10.57
C PRO A 423 0.30 29.90 -9.54
#